data_AF-A0A9Q3IZ42-F1
#
_entry.id   AF-A0A9Q3IZ42-F1
#
_cell.length_a   1.000
_cell.length_b   1.000
_cell.length_c   1.000
_cell.angle_alpha   90.00
_cell.angle_beta   90.00
_cell.angle_gamma   90.00
#
_symmetry.space_group_name_H-M   'P 1'
#
loop_
_entity.id
_entity.type
_entity.pdbx_description
1 polymer ?
#
loop_
_entity_poly.entity_id
_entity_poly.type
_entity_poly.pdbx_seq_one_letter_code
_entity_poly.pdbx_strand_id
1 'polypeptide(L)'
;MIQTMEDILRRFCAYGMEYKDHEGYTHDWVTLLPEVQLAYNTSQHSTTGKTPALVEKAWKPLLPVDHLKKKLLTIHPTARDFHYM
;
A
#
# COMPACT_ATOMS: atom_id res chain seq x y z
N MET A 1 -10.04 -8.28 -14.95
CA MET A 1 -9.65 -7.13 -14.13
C MET A 1 -9.82 -7.53 -12.69
N ILE A 2 -8.73 -7.64 -11.94
CA ILE A 2 -8.76 -7.97 -10.52
C ILE A 2 -9.23 -6.71 -9.79
N GLN A 3 -10.42 -6.73 -9.21
CA GLN A 3 -11.01 -5.55 -8.58
C GLN A 3 -10.70 -5.44 -7.09
N THR A 4 -10.48 -6.58 -6.40
CA THR A 4 -10.28 -6.61 -4.95
C THR A 4 -9.32 -7.73 -4.55
N MET A 5 -8.75 -7.64 -3.36
CA MET A 5 -7.97 -8.73 -2.73
C MET A 5 -8.78 -10.03 -2.67
N GLU A 6 -10.09 -9.95 -2.44
CA GLU A 6 -10.97 -11.12 -2.44
C GLU A 6 -11.04 -11.80 -3.82
N ASP A 7 -11.09 -11.03 -4.91
CA ASP A 7 -11.05 -11.57 -6.28
C ASP A 7 -9.70 -12.23 -6.59
N ILE A 8 -8.59 -11.71 -6.06
CA ILE A 8 -7.28 -12.36 -6.11
C ILE A 8 -7.35 -13.70 -5.40
N LEU A 9 -7.76 -13.70 -4.13
CA LEU A 9 -7.81 -14.91 -3.32
C LEU A 9 -8.73 -15.96 -3.92
N ARG A 10 -9.90 -15.60 -4.45
CA ARG A 10 -10.77 -16.57 -5.13
C ARG A 10 -10.11 -17.18 -6.37
N ARG A 11 -9.39 -16.40 -7.17
CA ARG A 11 -8.70 -16.91 -8.37
C ARG A 11 -7.53 -17.82 -8.02
N PHE A 12 -6.79 -17.51 -6.96
CA PHE A 12 -5.62 -18.28 -6.55
C PHE A 12 -6.01 -19.52 -5.71
N CYS A 13 -6.97 -19.40 -4.79
CA CYS A 13 -7.46 -20.53 -3.99
C CYS A 13 -8.41 -21.47 -4.76
N ALA A 14 -8.88 -21.10 -5.96
CA ALA A 14 -9.65 -22.01 -6.82
C ALA A 14 -8.87 -23.26 -7.23
N TYR A 15 -7.54 -23.23 -7.18
CA TYR A 15 -6.66 -24.33 -7.56
C TYR A 15 -6.43 -25.37 -6.43
N GLY A 16 -7.03 -25.18 -5.24
CA GLY A 16 -6.85 -26.06 -4.07
C GLY A 16 -5.93 -25.45 -3.01
N MET A 17 -5.76 -26.11 -1.86
CA MET A 17 -4.92 -25.64 -0.74
C MET A 17 -3.40 -25.81 -0.96
N GLU A 18 -3.02 -26.48 -2.03
CA GLU A 18 -1.62 -26.69 -2.41
C GLU A 18 -1.46 -26.29 -3.88
N TYR A 19 -0.42 -25.49 -4.17
CA TYR A 19 -0.05 -25.10 -5.52
C TYR A 19 1.24 -25.81 -5.92
N LYS A 20 1.25 -26.50 -7.08
CA LYS A 20 2.47 -27.04 -7.66
C LYS A 20 2.98 -26.11 -8.74
N ASP A 21 4.21 -25.65 -8.59
CA ASP A 21 4.86 -24.87 -9.63
C ASP A 21 5.27 -25.74 -10.84
N HIS A 22 5.81 -25.10 -11.87
CA HIS A 22 6.30 -25.78 -13.06
C HIS A 22 7.58 -26.61 -12.79
N GLU A 23 8.26 -26.37 -11.67
CA GLU A 23 9.49 -27.08 -11.26
C GLU A 23 9.18 -28.30 -10.38
N GLY A 24 7.92 -28.50 -10.00
CA GLY A 24 7.43 -29.62 -9.19
C GLY A 24 7.41 -29.38 -7.68
N TYR A 25 7.72 -28.16 -7.22
CA TYR A 25 7.62 -27.80 -5.81
C TYR A 25 6.17 -27.55 -5.41
N THR A 26 5.77 -28.16 -4.28
CA THR A 26 4.49 -27.90 -3.65
C THR A 26 4.62 -26.71 -2.70
N HIS A 27 3.90 -25.64 -2.98
CA HIS A 27 3.77 -24.48 -2.11
C HIS A 27 2.46 -24.53 -1.33
N ASP A 28 2.55 -24.27 -0.03
CA ASP A 28 1.39 -24.06 0.84
C ASP A 28 0.86 -22.64 0.68
N TRP A 29 -0.46 -22.51 0.43
CA TRP A 29 -1.10 -21.22 0.26
C TRP A 29 -1.03 -20.33 1.50
N VAL A 30 -0.97 -20.91 2.71
CA VAL A 30 -0.82 -20.12 3.93
C VAL A 30 0.51 -19.37 3.92
N THR A 31 1.55 -20.00 3.37
CA THR A 31 2.89 -19.39 3.23
C THR A 31 2.92 -18.31 2.13
N LEU A 32 2.15 -18.49 1.05
CA LEU A 32 2.10 -17.54 -0.07
C LEU A 32 1.17 -16.33 0.18
N LEU A 33 0.26 -16.43 1.13
CA LEU A 33 -0.74 -15.39 1.41
C LEU A 33 -0.12 -13.99 1.68
N PRO A 34 0.96 -13.85 2.48
CA PRO A 34 1.61 -12.56 2.70
C PRO A 34 2.23 -11.98 1.43
N GLU A 35 2.78 -12.83 0.55
CA GLU A 35 3.38 -12.41 -0.72
C GLU A 35 2.32 -11.86 -1.67
N VAL A 36 1.18 -12.54 -1.76
CA VAL A 36 0.03 -12.09 -2.55
C VAL A 36 -0.50 -10.76 -2.02
N GLN A 37 -0.59 -10.61 -0.69
CA GLN A 37 -1.01 -9.36 -0.07
C GLN A 37 -0.03 -8.21 -0.38
N LEU A 38 1.28 -8.49 -0.36
CA LEU A 38 2.30 -7.52 -0.72
C LEU A 38 2.18 -7.11 -2.20
N ALA A 39 2.01 -8.07 -3.11
CA ALA A 39 1.82 -7.81 -4.52
C ALA A 39 0.57 -6.94 -4.78
N TYR A 40 -0.54 -7.25 -4.11
CA TYR A 40 -1.75 -6.43 -4.19
C TYR A 40 -1.52 -5.00 -3.68
N ASN A 41 -0.92 -4.86 -2.50
CA ASN A 41 -0.71 -3.58 -1.84
C ASN A 41 0.23 -2.63 -2.60
N THR A 42 1.13 -3.18 -3.42
CA THR A 42 2.13 -2.43 -4.19
C THR A 42 1.73 -2.22 -5.65
N SER A 43 0.76 -2.97 -6.15
CA SER A 43 0.27 -2.83 -7.52
C SER A 43 -0.56 -1.57 -7.70
N GLN A 44 -0.37 -0.85 -8.81
CA GLN A 44 -1.20 0.30 -9.14
C GLN A 44 -2.61 -0.15 -9.52
N HIS A 45 -3.61 0.42 -8.85
CA HIS A 45 -4.99 0.12 -9.15
C HIS A 45 -5.46 0.89 -10.39
N SER A 46 -6.11 0.20 -11.33
CA SER A 46 -6.44 0.75 -12.66
C SER A 46 -7.34 1.98 -12.62
N THR A 47 -8.25 2.07 -11.64
CA THR A 47 -9.22 3.18 -11.55
C THR A 47 -8.65 4.40 -10.82
N THR A 48 -7.79 4.19 -9.82
CA THR A 48 -7.30 5.28 -8.95
C THR A 48 -5.88 5.73 -9.31
N GLY A 49 -5.15 4.95 -10.12
CA GLY A 49 -3.76 5.21 -10.48
C GLY A 49 -2.79 5.19 -9.28
N LYS A 50 -3.25 4.74 -8.12
CA LYS A 50 -2.51 4.70 -6.87
C LYS A 50 -2.50 3.28 -6.33
N THR A 51 -1.52 2.98 -5.50
CA THR A 51 -1.44 1.68 -4.83
C THR A 51 -2.47 1.61 -3.68
N PRO A 52 -3.10 0.44 -3.44
CA PRO A 52 -4.06 0.30 -2.34
C PRO A 52 -3.48 0.71 -0.98
N ALA A 53 -2.23 0.35 -0.70
CA ALA A 53 -1.56 0.73 0.56
C ALA A 53 -1.41 2.25 0.72
N LEU A 54 -1.20 2.99 -0.38
CA LEU A 54 -1.15 4.44 -0.35
C LEU A 54 -2.53 5.04 -0.08
N VAL A 55 -3.58 4.51 -0.70
CA VAL A 55 -4.94 5.01 -0.49
C VAL A 55 -5.41 4.77 0.95
N GLU A 56 -5.12 3.61 1.52
CA GLU A 56 -5.49 3.24 2.89
C GLU A 56 -4.66 4.00 3.92
N LYS A 57 -3.33 3.95 3.81
CA LYS A 57 -2.42 4.42 4.87
C LYS A 57 -1.96 5.86 4.70
N ALA A 58 -1.95 6.39 3.48
CA ALA A 58 -1.54 7.77 3.23
C ALA A 58 -2.71 8.75 3.30
N TRP A 59 -3.89 8.31 3.77
CA TRP A 59 -4.95 9.23 4.14
C TRP A 59 -4.59 9.96 5.44
N LYS A 60 -3.83 11.04 5.31
CA LYS A 60 -3.65 12.01 6.38
C LYS A 60 -4.81 13.01 6.32
N PRO A 61 -5.72 13.06 7.31
CA PRO A 61 -6.75 14.08 7.33
C PRO A 61 -6.07 15.45 7.34
N LEU A 62 -6.50 16.33 6.45
CA LEU A 62 -6.03 17.72 6.44
C LEU A 62 -6.52 18.39 7.71
N LEU A 63 -5.63 18.56 8.69
CA LEU A 63 -5.97 19.27 9.91
C LEU A 63 -6.08 20.77 9.61
N PRO A 64 -6.90 21.54 10.36
CA PRO A 64 -6.94 23.00 10.21
C PRO A 64 -5.54 23.64 10.31
N VAL A 65 -4.67 23.08 11.16
CA VAL A 65 -3.27 23.50 11.28
C VAL A 65 -2.46 23.29 10.01
N ASP A 66 -2.74 22.25 9.23
CA ASP A 66 -2.05 22.02 7.95
C ASP A 66 -2.47 23.07 6.92
N HIS A 67 -3.70 23.59 7.01
CA HIS A 67 -4.16 24.70 6.17
C HIS A 67 -3.49 26.02 6.57
N LEU A 68 -3.34 26.27 7.88
CA LEU A 68 -2.64 27.45 8.39
C LEU A 68 -1.13 27.42 8.08
N LYS A 69 -0.51 26.24 8.15
CA LYS A 69 0.92 26.04 7.87
C LYS A 69 1.32 26.26 6.41
N LYS A 70 0.40 26.14 5.45
CA LYS A 70 0.69 26.41 4.01
C LYS A 70 1.14 27.85 3.75
N LYS A 71 0.78 28.80 4.62
CA LYS A 71 1.20 30.21 4.52
C LYS A 71 2.45 30.53 5.34
N LEU A 72 2.96 29.59 6.13
CA LEU A 72 4.16 29.82 6.93
C LEU A 72 5.41 29.55 6.10
N LEU A 73 6.41 30.41 6.25
CA LEU A 73 7.74 30.19 5.69
C LEU A 73 8.30 28.90 6.27
N THR A 74 8.69 27.96 5.41
CA THR A 74 9.32 26.71 5.85
C THR A 74 10.78 27.01 6.18
N ILE A 75 11.04 27.33 7.45
CA ILE A 75 12.40 27.57 7.93
C ILE A 75 13.10 26.21 8.06
N HIS A 76 14.25 26.06 7.42
CA HIS A 76 15.05 24.84 7.51
C HIS A 76 15.53 24.64 8.96
N PRO A 77 15.54 23.40 9.50
CA PRO A 77 15.90 23.14 10.90
C PRO A 77 17.33 23.56 11.29
N THR A 78 18.20 23.85 10.33
CA THR A 78 19.56 24.39 10.57
C THR A 78 19.65 25.92 10.46
N ALA A 79 18.57 26.60 10.09
CA ALA A 79 18.57 28.05 10.01
C ALA A 79 18.61 28.65 11.42
N ARG A 80 19.38 29.73 11.58
CA ARG A 80 19.60 30.39 12.88
C ARG A 80 18.31 30.86 13.54
N ASP A 81 17.31 31.20 12.73
CA ASP A 81 16.00 31.70 13.16
C ASP A 81 15.02 30.57 13.55
N PHE A 82 15.37 29.29 13.37
CA PHE A 82 14.51 28.16 13.73
C PHE A 82 14.29 28.05 15.25
N HIS A 83 15.27 28.46 16.06
CA HIS A 83 15.18 28.38 17.53
C HIS A 83 14.21 29.39 18.17
N TYR A 84 13.73 30.38 17.42
CA TYR A 84 12.87 31.46 17.94
C TYR A 84 11.39 31.34 17.53
N MET A 85 11.02 30.24 16.85
CA MET A 85 9.62 29.84 16.61
C MET A 85 9.12 28.88 17.67
#